data_AF-A0A519W8M8-F1
#
_entry.id   AF-A0A519W8M8-F1
#
_cell.length_a   1.000
_cell.length_b   1.000
_cell.length_c   1.000
_cell.angle_alpha   90.00
_cell.angle_beta   90.00
_cell.angle_gamma   90.00
#
_symmetry.space_group_name_H-M   'P 1'
#
loop_
_entity.id
_entity.type
_entity.pdbx_description
1 polymer ?
#
loop_
_entity_poly.entity_id
_entity_poly.type
_entity_poly.pdbx_seq_one_letter_code
_entity_poly.pdbx_strand_id
1 'polypeptide(L)'
;MVLNLLFTLNSLYVDSVPEKLPQEADEFVKLSLDEQYEYLKVLHGKILAFNSKLLQQKLNETESRQLERIVAGARNTMYAAKSVHDAAADVQQLKNSSKDEKYRFYREVQNKVSEFCEKANEIFESEDPYPALAEVYRQVVKEYEDNLQGFYHPGAYSPLEMQEISTLLNFNREMISALKSIVFALKELLLQSGNRNLYIDVTGLDNRICAALIKNAIECCVSLD
;
A
#
# COMPACT_ATOMS: atom_id res chain seq x y z
N MET A 1 11.19 12.22 -15.34
CA MET A 1 11.68 10.82 -15.30
C MET A 1 10.58 9.76 -15.12
N VAL A 2 9.31 10.15 -14.90
CA VAL A 2 8.11 9.27 -14.99
C VAL A 2 7.74 8.94 -16.46
N LEU A 3 8.13 9.82 -17.39
CA LEU A 3 7.85 9.74 -18.83
C LEU A 3 8.47 8.53 -19.57
N ASN A 4 9.65 8.05 -19.20
CA ASN A 4 10.27 6.89 -19.90
C ASN A 4 9.55 5.57 -19.60
N LEU A 5 8.85 5.49 -18.47
CA LEU A 5 8.19 4.28 -17.98
C LEU A 5 6.81 4.09 -18.62
N LEU A 6 6.07 5.20 -18.78
CA LEU A 6 4.88 5.22 -19.63
C LEU A 6 5.23 4.85 -21.08
N PHE A 7 6.37 5.30 -21.60
CA PHE A 7 6.79 4.97 -22.96
C PHE A 7 7.14 3.47 -23.15
N THR A 8 7.80 2.83 -22.18
CA THR A 8 8.14 1.40 -22.28
C THR A 8 6.93 0.48 -22.05
N LEU A 9 5.99 0.87 -21.18
CA LEU A 9 4.75 0.10 -20.99
C LEU A 9 3.77 0.27 -22.16
N ASN A 10 3.70 1.46 -22.76
CA ASN A 10 2.81 1.76 -23.88
C ASN A 10 3.33 1.15 -25.21
N SER A 11 4.65 0.95 -25.36
CA SER A 11 5.21 0.25 -26.52
C SER A 11 5.03 -1.28 -26.48
N LEU A 12 4.66 -1.85 -25.32
CA LEU A 12 4.50 -3.29 -25.11
C LEU A 12 3.04 -3.77 -25.05
N TYR A 13 2.06 -2.85 -24.94
CA TYR A 13 0.63 -3.16 -24.86
C TYR A 13 -0.24 -2.04 -25.47
N VAL A 14 -0.47 -2.16 -26.77
CA VAL A 14 -1.63 -1.61 -27.50
C VAL A 14 -2.58 -2.81 -27.63
N ASP A 15 -3.72 -2.89 -26.93
CA ASP A 15 -5.04 -2.56 -27.53
C ASP A 15 -6.24 -2.70 -26.55
N SER A 16 -6.06 -2.78 -25.22
CA SER A 16 -7.22 -3.04 -24.33
C SER A 16 -7.14 -2.38 -22.96
N VAL A 17 -7.02 -1.05 -22.93
CA VAL A 17 -7.15 -0.27 -21.69
C VAL A 17 -8.29 0.73 -21.89
N PRO A 18 -9.23 0.89 -20.93
CA PRO A 18 -10.15 2.01 -20.97
C PRO A 18 -9.37 3.32 -21.03
N GLU A 19 -9.79 4.15 -21.97
CA GLU A 19 -9.13 5.35 -22.44
C GLU A 19 -9.18 6.47 -21.39
N LYS A 20 -8.24 6.44 -20.43
CA LYS A 20 -7.65 7.55 -19.63
C LYS A 20 -7.17 7.02 -18.28
N LEU A 21 -5.92 6.55 -18.25
CA LEU A 21 -5.20 6.34 -17.00
C LEU A 21 -4.53 7.67 -16.60
N PRO A 22 -4.59 8.09 -15.32
CA PRO A 22 -3.72 9.14 -14.78
C PRO A 22 -2.28 8.93 -15.23
N GLN A 23 -1.70 9.96 -15.83
CA GLN A 23 -0.31 9.91 -16.29
C GLN A 23 0.66 10.35 -15.19
N GLU A 24 0.15 11.02 -14.16
CA GLU A 24 0.92 11.61 -13.07
C GLU A 24 0.25 11.37 -11.70
N ALA A 25 1.05 11.43 -10.62
CA ALA A 25 0.56 11.27 -9.25
C ALA A 25 -0.52 12.31 -8.90
N ASP A 26 -0.34 13.55 -9.36
CA ASP A 26 -1.27 14.67 -9.12
C ASP A 26 -2.63 14.47 -9.81
N GLU A 27 -2.72 13.63 -10.84
CA GLU A 27 -3.99 13.23 -11.46
C GLU A 27 -4.64 12.07 -10.70
N PHE A 28 -3.83 11.14 -10.18
CA PHE A 28 -4.30 10.00 -9.41
C PHE A 28 -4.94 10.41 -8.08
N VAL A 29 -4.31 11.33 -7.33
CA VAL A 29 -4.86 11.82 -6.04
C VAL A 29 -6.19 12.55 -6.18
N LYS A 30 -6.54 13.01 -7.38
CA LYS A 30 -7.83 13.66 -7.68
C LYS A 30 -8.96 12.65 -7.94
N LEU A 31 -8.63 11.38 -8.15
CA LEU A 31 -9.61 10.32 -8.32
C LEU A 31 -10.29 10.00 -6.99
N SER A 32 -11.54 9.53 -7.05
CA SER A 32 -12.20 8.91 -5.90
C SER A 32 -11.46 7.64 -5.46
N LEU A 33 -11.68 7.21 -4.22
CA LEU A 33 -11.03 6.00 -3.69
C LEU A 33 -11.32 4.75 -4.55
N ASP A 34 -12.54 4.62 -5.07
CA ASP A 34 -12.92 3.52 -5.97
C ASP A 34 -12.15 3.57 -7.29
N GLU A 35 -12.02 4.77 -7.89
CA GLU A 35 -11.25 4.98 -9.11
C GLU A 35 -9.76 4.73 -8.89
N GLN A 36 -9.22 5.17 -7.74
CA GLN A 36 -7.84 4.88 -7.32
C GLN A 36 -7.61 3.38 -7.19
N TYR A 37 -8.53 2.66 -6.54
CA TYR A 37 -8.45 1.21 -6.36
C TYR A 37 -8.52 0.46 -7.71
N GLU A 38 -9.45 0.82 -8.59
CA GLU A 38 -9.56 0.23 -9.93
C GLU A 38 -8.33 0.52 -10.79
N TYR A 39 -7.78 1.74 -10.71
CA TYR A 39 -6.52 2.08 -11.35
C TYR A 39 -5.38 1.17 -10.89
N LEU A 40 -5.22 0.99 -9.57
CA LEU A 40 -4.18 0.15 -8.99
C LEU A 40 -4.37 -1.33 -9.39
N LYS A 41 -5.61 -1.81 -9.48
CA LYS A 41 -5.91 -3.16 -10.00
C LYS A 41 -5.44 -3.34 -11.44
N VAL A 42 -5.75 -2.38 -12.32
CA VAL A 42 -5.32 -2.42 -13.73
C VAL A 42 -3.79 -2.41 -13.81
N LEU A 43 -3.12 -1.53 -13.05
CA LEU A 43 -1.66 -1.44 -13.04
C LEU A 43 -1.02 -2.73 -12.52
N HIS A 44 -1.52 -3.29 -11.42
CA HIS A 44 -1.07 -4.58 -10.90
C HIS A 44 -1.25 -5.72 -11.92
N GLY A 45 -2.39 -5.75 -12.63
CA GLY A 45 -2.63 -6.70 -13.72
C GLY A 45 -1.60 -6.57 -14.86
N LYS A 46 -1.25 -5.34 -15.25
CA LYS A 46 -0.21 -5.08 -16.27
C LYS A 46 1.17 -5.57 -15.83
N ILE A 47 1.54 -5.32 -14.57
CA ILE A 47 2.80 -5.81 -13.98
C ILE A 47 2.85 -7.33 -14.06
N LEU A 48 1.80 -8.02 -13.61
CA LEU A 48 1.73 -9.49 -13.68
C LEU A 48 1.84 -10.01 -15.13
N ALA A 49 1.11 -9.41 -16.06
CA ALA A 49 1.15 -9.80 -17.48
C ALA A 49 2.54 -9.59 -18.10
N PHE A 50 3.23 -8.50 -17.74
CA PHE A 50 4.62 -8.28 -18.16
C PHE A 50 5.56 -9.31 -17.54
N ASN A 51 5.44 -9.59 -16.24
CA ASN A 51 6.25 -10.58 -15.56
C ASN A 51 6.09 -11.98 -16.16
N SER A 52 4.86 -12.38 -16.51
CA SER A 52 4.60 -13.65 -17.19
C SER A 52 5.29 -13.76 -18.55
N LYS A 53 5.46 -12.65 -19.28
CA LYS A 53 6.23 -12.61 -20.54
C LYS A 53 7.73 -12.70 -20.27
N LEU A 54 8.25 -12.02 -19.25
CA LEU A 54 9.67 -12.10 -18.89
C LEU A 54 10.09 -13.49 -18.43
N LEU A 55 9.22 -14.21 -17.70
CA LEU A 55 9.49 -15.60 -17.28
C LEU A 55 9.64 -16.57 -18.46
N GLN A 56 9.19 -16.22 -19.67
CA GLN A 56 9.40 -17.01 -20.88
C GLN A 56 10.79 -16.78 -21.50
N GLN A 57 11.54 -15.79 -21.00
CA GLN A 57 12.91 -15.53 -21.39
C GLN A 57 13.88 -16.31 -20.50
N LYS A 58 15.09 -16.56 -20.99
CA LYS A 58 16.14 -17.24 -20.22
C LYS A 58 16.80 -16.26 -19.25
N LEU A 59 16.14 -16.02 -18.12
CA LEU A 59 16.65 -15.18 -17.03
C LEU A 59 17.75 -15.92 -16.25
N ASN A 60 18.77 -15.18 -15.82
CA ASN A 60 19.73 -15.68 -14.85
C ASN A 60 19.15 -15.62 -13.42
N GLU A 61 19.82 -16.28 -12.47
CA GLU A 61 19.34 -16.39 -11.08
C GLU A 61 19.11 -15.02 -10.42
N THR A 62 19.94 -14.03 -10.73
CA THR A 62 19.77 -12.70 -10.13
C THR A 62 18.60 -11.95 -10.76
N GLU A 63 18.45 -11.99 -12.07
CA GLU A 63 17.29 -11.42 -12.77
C GLU A 63 15.98 -12.03 -12.27
N SER A 64 15.94 -13.36 -12.09
CA SER A 64 14.77 -14.06 -11.54
C SER A 64 14.43 -13.56 -10.13
N ARG A 65 15.43 -13.47 -9.24
CA ARG A 65 15.22 -12.97 -7.87
C ARG A 65 14.76 -11.51 -7.84
N GLN A 66 15.29 -10.66 -8.71
CA GLN A 66 14.87 -9.27 -8.82
C GLN A 66 13.41 -9.18 -9.27
N LEU A 67 13.03 -9.95 -10.30
CA LEU A 67 11.67 -10.02 -10.81
C LEU A 67 10.68 -10.52 -9.74
N GLU A 68 11.02 -11.58 -9.01
CA GLU A 68 10.21 -12.11 -7.91
C GLU A 68 9.95 -11.06 -6.82
N ARG A 69 10.97 -10.28 -6.46
CA ARG A 69 10.83 -9.18 -5.48
C ARG A 69 9.91 -8.06 -5.99
N ILE A 70 10.02 -7.67 -7.27
CA ILE A 70 9.12 -6.68 -7.89
C ILE A 70 7.68 -7.18 -7.83
N VAL A 71 7.45 -8.44 -8.23
CA VAL A 71 6.11 -9.07 -8.19
C VAL A 71 5.58 -9.10 -6.75
N ALA A 72 6.42 -9.47 -5.78
CA ALA A 72 6.03 -9.53 -4.38
C ALA A 72 5.72 -8.13 -3.82
N GLY A 73 6.51 -7.11 -4.17
CA GLY A 73 6.25 -5.72 -3.84
C GLY A 73 4.90 -5.25 -4.37
N ALA A 74 4.67 -5.41 -5.69
CA ALA A 74 3.42 -5.02 -6.35
C ALA A 74 2.18 -5.72 -5.76
N ARG A 75 2.30 -7.02 -5.42
CA ARG A 75 1.22 -7.79 -4.78
C ARG A 75 0.90 -7.25 -3.39
N ASN A 76 1.92 -6.98 -2.59
CA ASN A 76 1.73 -6.41 -1.25
C ASN A 76 1.10 -5.03 -1.34
N THR A 77 1.50 -4.20 -2.31
CA THR A 77 0.84 -2.91 -2.52
C THR A 77 -0.63 -3.05 -2.91
N MET A 78 -0.97 -4.01 -3.76
CA MET A 78 -2.37 -4.29 -4.10
C MET A 78 -3.17 -4.74 -2.87
N TYR A 79 -2.58 -5.53 -1.98
CA TYR A 79 -3.22 -5.90 -0.71
C TYR A 79 -3.45 -4.71 0.21
N ALA A 80 -2.51 -3.76 0.25
CA ALA A 80 -2.68 -2.53 1.00
C ALA A 80 -3.86 -1.72 0.45
N ALA A 81 -3.87 -1.46 -0.86
CA ALA A 81 -4.94 -0.72 -1.53
C ALA A 81 -6.31 -1.39 -1.34
N LYS A 82 -6.37 -2.73 -1.41
CA LYS A 82 -7.60 -3.48 -1.12
C LYS A 82 -8.08 -3.26 0.30
N SER A 83 -7.19 -3.36 1.28
CA SER A 83 -7.58 -3.22 2.69
C SER A 83 -8.10 -1.80 2.98
N VAL A 84 -7.46 -0.77 2.41
CA VAL A 84 -7.96 0.62 2.50
C VAL A 84 -9.34 0.76 1.85
N HIS A 85 -9.53 0.22 0.65
CA HIS A 85 -10.82 0.22 -0.04
C HIS A 85 -11.90 -0.51 0.77
N ASP A 86 -11.60 -1.69 1.32
CA ASP A 86 -12.52 -2.48 2.13
C ASP A 86 -12.87 -1.77 3.46
N ALA A 87 -11.97 -0.93 3.99
CA ALA A 87 -12.20 -0.11 5.17
C ALA A 87 -13.08 1.13 4.91
N ALA A 88 -13.28 1.54 3.65
CA ALA A 88 -13.87 2.83 3.31
C ALA A 88 -15.28 3.03 3.87
N ALA A 89 -16.11 1.99 3.82
CA ALA A 89 -17.46 2.03 4.36
C ALA A 89 -17.47 2.18 5.89
N ASP A 90 -16.54 1.53 6.59
CA ASP A 90 -16.42 1.66 8.04
C ASP A 90 -15.87 3.04 8.42
N VAL A 91 -14.90 3.57 7.66
CA VAL A 91 -14.41 4.94 7.82
C VAL A 91 -15.57 5.94 7.76
N GLN A 92 -16.43 5.84 6.75
CA GLN A 92 -17.58 6.73 6.62
C GLN A 92 -18.56 6.60 7.81
N GLN A 93 -18.77 5.39 8.32
CA GLN A 93 -19.62 5.16 9.49
C GLN A 93 -19.02 5.67 10.79
N LEU A 94 -17.71 5.61 10.95
CA LEU A 94 -17.01 6.08 12.14
C LEU A 94 -16.85 7.60 12.14
N LYS A 95 -16.46 8.18 10.99
CA LYS A 95 -16.29 9.61 10.77
C LYS A 95 -17.57 10.40 10.99
N ASN A 96 -18.71 9.88 10.53
CA ASN A 96 -20.02 10.53 10.66
C ASN A 96 -20.80 10.11 11.91
N SER A 97 -20.17 9.38 12.83
CA SER A 97 -20.81 8.92 14.06
C SER A 97 -21.04 10.06 15.06
N SER A 98 -22.22 10.13 15.65
CA SER A 98 -22.50 11.03 16.79
C SER A 98 -22.02 10.47 18.14
N LYS A 99 -21.47 9.24 18.17
CA LYS A 99 -20.87 8.64 19.36
C LYS A 99 -19.37 8.96 19.45
N ASP A 100 -18.98 9.59 20.54
CA ASP A 100 -17.61 10.07 20.78
C ASP A 100 -16.57 8.96 20.72
N GLU A 101 -16.87 7.75 21.19
CA GLU A 101 -15.95 6.61 21.19
C GLU A 101 -15.56 6.20 19.77
N LYS A 102 -16.53 6.20 18.84
CA LYS A 102 -16.32 5.83 17.43
C LYS A 102 -15.49 6.89 16.71
N TYR A 103 -15.84 8.16 16.89
CA TYR A 103 -15.12 9.26 16.26
C TYR A 103 -13.68 9.37 16.82
N ARG A 104 -13.50 9.24 18.14
CA ARG A 104 -12.18 9.23 18.78
C ARG A 104 -11.31 8.10 18.23
N PHE A 105 -11.83 6.87 18.15
CA PHE A 105 -11.07 5.75 17.61
C PHE A 105 -10.67 5.98 16.14
N TYR A 106 -11.58 6.50 15.32
CA TYR A 106 -11.27 6.91 13.95
C TYR A 106 -10.10 7.91 13.89
N ARG A 107 -10.15 8.98 14.69
CA ARG A 107 -9.09 10.00 14.74
C ARG A 107 -7.75 9.45 15.22
N GLU A 108 -7.75 8.55 16.20
CA GLU A 108 -6.54 7.89 16.69
C GLU A 108 -5.87 7.05 15.59
N VAL A 109 -6.65 6.25 14.85
CA VAL A 109 -6.13 5.44 13.74
C VAL A 109 -5.67 6.33 12.59
N GLN A 110 -6.42 7.39 12.24
CA GLN A 110 -6.03 8.34 11.21
C GLN A 110 -4.68 9.00 11.49
N ASN A 111 -4.45 9.46 12.73
CA ASN A 111 -3.19 10.07 13.12
C ASN A 111 -2.03 9.06 13.01
N LYS A 112 -2.23 7.83 13.51
CA LYS A 112 -1.23 6.74 13.40
C LYS A 112 -0.88 6.41 11.96
N VAL A 113 -1.88 6.38 11.08
CA VAL A 113 -1.68 6.13 9.65
C VAL A 113 -0.88 7.26 9.01
N SER A 114 -1.15 8.51 9.36
CA SER A 114 -0.38 9.66 8.87
C SER A 114 1.09 9.59 9.33
N GLU A 115 1.32 9.32 10.61
CA GLU A 115 2.68 9.14 11.17
C GLU A 115 3.41 7.96 10.52
N PHE A 116 2.71 6.85 10.27
CA PHE A 116 3.27 5.71 9.55
C PHE A 116 3.69 6.11 8.13
N CYS A 117 2.84 6.84 7.42
CA CYS A 117 3.07 7.25 6.04
C CYS A 117 4.29 8.18 5.94
N GLU A 118 4.46 9.11 6.88
CA GLU A 118 5.65 9.96 6.98
C GLU A 118 6.91 9.12 7.20
N LYS A 119 6.92 8.22 8.20
CA LYS A 119 8.04 7.32 8.46
C LYS A 119 8.36 6.41 7.27
N ALA A 120 7.34 5.92 6.56
CA ALA A 120 7.50 5.07 5.39
C ALA A 120 8.23 5.79 4.26
N ASN A 121 7.91 7.07 4.04
CA ASN A 121 8.62 7.91 3.06
C ASN A 121 10.08 8.14 3.47
N GLU A 122 10.35 8.46 4.75
CA GLU A 122 11.71 8.62 5.26
C GLU A 122 12.54 7.34 5.11
N ILE A 123 11.94 6.18 5.41
CA ILE A 123 12.58 4.87 5.23
C ILE A 123 12.93 4.63 3.77
N PHE A 124 12.04 5.00 2.85
CA PHE A 124 12.28 4.81 1.42
C PHE A 124 13.47 5.61 0.90
N GLU A 125 13.74 6.77 1.49
CA GLU A 125 14.84 7.67 1.13
C GLU A 125 16.15 7.40 1.92
N SER A 126 16.10 6.56 2.96
CA SER A 126 17.24 6.28 3.84
C SER A 126 18.35 5.45 3.17
N GLU A 127 19.61 5.77 3.49
CA GLU A 127 20.77 4.97 3.08
C GLU A 127 20.85 3.60 3.77
N ASP A 128 20.35 3.50 5.02
CA ASP A 128 20.21 2.26 5.78
C ASP A 128 18.78 2.13 6.31
N PRO A 129 17.85 1.62 5.49
CA PRO A 129 16.43 1.63 5.80
C PRO A 129 16.00 0.48 6.72
N TYR A 130 16.84 -0.54 6.90
CA TYR A 130 16.42 -1.79 7.55
C TYR A 130 16.11 -1.68 9.05
N PRO A 131 16.92 -0.97 9.86
CA PRO A 131 16.60 -0.79 11.28
C PRO A 131 15.27 -0.05 11.48
N ALA A 132 15.04 1.00 10.69
CA ALA A 132 13.82 1.81 10.75
C ALA A 132 12.59 1.01 10.26
N LEU A 133 12.72 0.23 9.18
CA LEU A 133 11.66 -0.65 8.70
C LEU A 133 11.26 -1.72 9.72
N ALA A 134 12.23 -2.32 10.39
CA ALA A 134 11.97 -3.30 11.46
C ALA A 134 11.25 -2.66 12.65
N GLU A 135 11.62 -1.43 13.01
CA GLU A 135 10.95 -0.68 14.07
C GLU A 135 9.51 -0.33 13.72
N VAL A 136 9.26 0.20 12.52
CA VAL A 136 7.91 0.49 12.04
C VAL A 136 7.04 -0.78 12.01
N TYR A 137 7.58 -1.92 11.58
CA TYR A 137 6.84 -3.18 11.64
C TYR A 137 6.42 -3.56 13.06
N ARG A 138 7.34 -3.45 14.03
CA ARG A 138 7.04 -3.73 15.44
C ARG A 138 5.97 -2.79 16.00
N GLN A 139 6.03 -1.51 15.64
CA GLN A 139 5.01 -0.52 16.03
C GLN A 139 3.63 -0.90 15.50
N VAL A 140 3.51 -1.21 14.20
CA VAL A 140 2.23 -1.65 13.59
C VAL A 140 1.67 -2.89 14.27
N VAL A 141 2.50 -3.89 14.59
CA VAL A 141 2.04 -5.11 15.28
C VAL A 141 1.57 -4.80 16.70
N LYS A 142 2.36 -4.04 17.45
CA LYS A 142 2.05 -3.68 18.83
C LYS A 142 0.77 -2.85 18.92
N GLU A 143 0.59 -1.86 18.06
CA GLU A 143 -0.61 -1.01 18.06
C GLU A 143 -1.88 -1.80 17.77
N TYR A 144 -1.80 -2.81 16.89
CA TYR A 144 -2.92 -3.73 16.67
C TYR A 144 -3.28 -4.51 17.94
N GLU A 145 -2.28 -5.06 18.63
CA GLU A 145 -2.48 -5.81 19.87
C GLU A 145 -3.05 -4.92 20.98
N ASP A 146 -2.52 -3.70 21.14
CA ASP A 146 -2.99 -2.72 22.12
C ASP A 146 -4.45 -2.31 21.83
N ASN A 147 -4.79 -2.01 20.58
CA ASN A 147 -6.16 -1.71 20.16
C ASN A 147 -7.10 -2.89 20.43
N LEU A 148 -6.66 -4.11 20.10
CA LEU A 148 -7.45 -5.33 20.28
C LEU A 148 -7.71 -5.61 21.76
N GLN A 149 -6.71 -5.47 22.61
CA GLN A 149 -6.86 -5.58 24.07
C GLN A 149 -7.82 -4.52 24.60
N GLY A 150 -7.76 -3.29 24.09
CA GLY A 150 -8.70 -2.21 24.41
C GLY A 150 -10.15 -2.58 24.10
N PHE A 151 -10.42 -3.22 22.95
CA PHE A 151 -11.77 -3.68 22.58
C PHE A 151 -12.33 -4.76 23.51
N TYR A 152 -11.48 -5.63 24.05
CA TYR A 152 -11.88 -6.69 24.97
C TYR A 152 -11.89 -6.27 26.45
N HIS A 153 -11.50 -5.03 26.77
CA HIS A 153 -11.52 -4.55 28.14
C HIS A 153 -12.96 -4.29 28.62
N PRO A 154 -13.38 -4.89 29.75
CA PRO A 154 -14.74 -4.68 30.28
C PRO A 154 -15.04 -3.20 30.52
N GLY A 155 -16.11 -2.69 29.91
CA GLY A 155 -16.56 -1.31 30.10
C GLY A 155 -15.99 -0.27 29.12
N ALA A 156 -14.93 -0.59 28.36
CA ALA A 156 -14.29 0.36 27.42
C ALA A 156 -15.24 0.84 26.31
N TYR A 157 -16.20 0.00 25.93
CA TYR A 157 -17.19 0.27 24.89
C TYR A 157 -18.62 -0.05 25.34
N SER A 158 -18.89 0.05 26.65
CA SER A 158 -20.23 -0.21 27.20
C SER A 158 -21.39 0.54 26.53
N PRO A 159 -21.23 1.76 25.98
CA PRO A 159 -22.32 2.44 25.26
C PRO A 159 -22.46 2.03 23.78
N LEU A 160 -21.62 1.13 23.28
CA LEU A 160 -21.67 0.65 21.90
C LEU A 160 -22.50 -0.62 21.78
N GLU A 161 -23.25 -0.70 20.68
CA GLU A 161 -23.95 -1.89 20.26
C GLU A 161 -22.96 -2.88 19.62
N MET A 162 -23.32 -4.17 19.59
CA MET A 162 -22.46 -5.20 19.00
C MET A 162 -22.06 -4.92 17.55
N GLN A 163 -22.98 -4.34 16.76
CA GLN A 163 -22.68 -3.96 15.38
C GLN A 163 -21.61 -2.87 15.30
N GLU A 164 -21.60 -1.92 16.23
CA GLU A 164 -20.62 -0.84 16.29
C GLU A 164 -19.25 -1.35 16.74
N ILE A 165 -19.22 -2.28 17.70
CA ILE A 165 -18.00 -2.98 18.10
C ILE A 165 -17.42 -3.75 16.90
N SER A 166 -18.27 -4.44 16.14
CA SER A 166 -17.85 -5.13 14.92
C SER A 166 -17.29 -4.16 13.87
N THR A 167 -17.87 -2.97 13.73
CA THR A 167 -17.39 -1.92 12.81
C THR A 167 -16.00 -1.45 13.21
N LEU A 168 -15.77 -1.19 14.51
CA LEU A 168 -14.46 -0.79 15.03
C LEU A 168 -13.39 -1.87 14.83
N LEU A 169 -13.74 -3.12 15.12
CA LEU A 169 -12.85 -4.27 14.93
C LEU A 169 -12.48 -4.49 13.46
N ASN A 170 -13.47 -4.38 12.57
CA ASN A 170 -13.27 -4.54 11.13
C ASN A 170 -12.37 -3.42 10.58
N PHE A 171 -12.67 -2.15 10.91
CA PHE A 171 -11.85 -1.01 10.56
C PHE A 171 -10.39 -1.17 11.04
N ASN A 172 -10.19 -1.53 12.31
CA ASN A 172 -8.85 -1.77 12.87
C ASN A 172 -8.10 -2.89 12.13
N ARG A 173 -8.79 -3.99 11.81
CA ARG A 173 -8.21 -5.12 11.07
C ARG A 173 -7.76 -4.69 9.68
N GLU A 174 -8.60 -3.96 8.94
CA GLU A 174 -8.29 -3.54 7.57
C GLU A 174 -7.15 -2.53 7.56
N MET A 175 -7.13 -1.54 8.46
CA MET A 175 -6.03 -0.58 8.52
C MET A 175 -4.70 -1.25 8.85
N ILE A 176 -4.66 -2.15 9.84
CA ILE A 176 -3.43 -2.87 10.17
C ILE A 176 -2.98 -3.80 9.03
N SER A 177 -3.93 -4.43 8.33
CA SER A 177 -3.62 -5.22 7.14
C SER A 177 -2.97 -4.34 6.06
N ALA A 178 -3.51 -3.14 5.84
CA ALA A 178 -2.92 -2.17 4.93
C ALA A 178 -1.49 -1.80 5.31
N LEU A 179 -1.25 -1.41 6.56
CA LEU A 179 0.06 -0.97 7.03
C LEU A 179 1.10 -2.10 6.96
N LYS A 180 0.74 -3.34 7.35
CA LYS A 180 1.62 -4.52 7.22
C LYS A 180 1.98 -4.79 5.77
N SER A 181 1.00 -4.71 4.88
CA SER A 181 1.21 -4.86 3.45
C SER A 181 2.15 -3.80 2.88
N ILE A 182 2.05 -2.54 3.32
CA ILE A 182 3.01 -1.49 2.93
C ILE A 182 4.42 -1.81 3.43
N VAL A 183 4.59 -2.24 4.69
CA VAL A 183 5.89 -2.66 5.23
C VAL A 183 6.50 -3.78 4.39
N PHE A 184 5.71 -4.79 4.02
CA PHE A 184 6.20 -5.88 3.18
C PHE A 184 6.55 -5.41 1.78
N ALA A 185 5.76 -4.52 1.19
CA ALA A 185 6.09 -3.92 -0.11
C ALA A 185 7.43 -3.16 -0.04
N LEU A 186 7.62 -2.32 0.98
CA LEU A 186 8.88 -1.60 1.23
C LEU A 186 10.05 -2.57 1.39
N LYS A 187 9.89 -3.63 2.17
CA LYS A 187 10.91 -4.66 2.36
C LYS A 187 11.38 -5.24 1.02
N GLU A 188 10.46 -5.60 0.13
CA GLU A 188 10.81 -6.19 -1.17
C GLU A 188 11.57 -5.22 -2.07
N LEU A 189 11.22 -3.92 -2.04
CA LEU A 189 11.89 -2.90 -2.87
C LEU A 189 13.25 -2.48 -2.30
N LEU A 190 13.36 -2.30 -0.98
CA LEU A 190 14.60 -1.87 -0.34
C LEU A 190 15.69 -2.96 -0.40
N LEU A 191 15.29 -4.23 -0.39
CA LEU A 191 16.21 -5.34 -0.62
C LEU A 191 16.84 -5.32 -2.03
N GLN A 192 16.27 -4.58 -2.99
CA GLN A 192 16.88 -4.36 -4.30
C GLN A 192 18.01 -3.33 -4.25
N SER A 193 17.88 -2.27 -3.44
CA SER A 193 18.84 -1.16 -3.37
C SER A 193 20.12 -1.52 -2.60
N GLY A 194 20.07 -2.52 -1.71
CA GLY A 194 21.25 -3.05 -1.00
C GLY A 194 22.33 -3.70 -1.89
N ASN A 195 22.07 -3.84 -3.19
CA ASN A 195 22.99 -4.42 -4.17
C ASN A 195 23.33 -3.41 -5.28
N ARG A 196 23.79 -2.21 -4.91
CA ARG A 196 24.13 -1.09 -5.84
C ARG A 196 25.08 -1.46 -7.00
N ASN A 197 25.74 -2.63 -6.96
CA ASN A 197 26.62 -3.14 -8.01
C ASN A 197 25.99 -4.16 -8.98
N LEU A 198 24.71 -4.49 -8.87
CA LEU A 198 24.01 -5.33 -9.85
C LEU A 198 22.86 -4.57 -10.52
N TYR A 199 23.23 -3.48 -11.20
CA TYR A 199 22.37 -2.83 -12.18
C TYR A 199 22.34 -3.69 -13.44
N ILE A 200 21.56 -4.78 -13.41
CA ILE A 200 21.22 -5.52 -14.62
C ILE A 200 20.07 -4.76 -15.27
N ASP A 201 20.29 -4.43 -16.54
CA ASP A 201 19.39 -3.73 -17.45
C ASP A 201 18.12 -4.55 -17.74
N VAL A 202 17.19 -4.58 -16.79
CA VAL A 202 15.77 -4.90 -17.02
C VAL A 202 15.02 -3.59 -17.30
N THR A 203 15.36 -2.92 -18.40
CA THR A 203 14.80 -1.63 -18.85
C THR A 203 13.29 -1.56 -19.10
N GLY A 204 12.53 -2.62 -18.79
CA GLY A 204 11.08 -2.67 -18.97
C GLY A 204 10.22 -2.34 -17.74
N LEU A 205 10.68 -2.67 -16.54
CA LEU A 205 9.93 -2.50 -15.29
C LEU A 205 10.79 -1.73 -14.29
N ASP A 206 10.79 -0.41 -14.44
CA ASP A 206 11.52 0.51 -13.57
C ASP A 206 11.03 0.38 -12.12
N ASN A 207 11.96 0.33 -11.16
CA ASN A 207 11.69 0.36 -9.71
C ASN A 207 10.78 1.54 -9.31
N ARG A 208 10.69 2.58 -10.15
CA ARG A 208 9.73 3.68 -10.05
C ARG A 208 8.26 3.25 -10.11
N ILE A 209 7.89 2.15 -10.79
CA ILE A 209 6.48 1.66 -10.80
C ILE A 209 6.10 1.19 -9.41
N CYS A 210 6.94 0.37 -8.78
CA CYS A 210 6.64 -0.13 -7.44
C CYS A 210 6.75 0.97 -6.38
N ALA A 211 7.69 1.90 -6.54
CA ALA A 211 7.75 3.10 -5.71
C ALA A 211 6.49 3.97 -5.86
N ALA A 212 5.98 4.16 -7.09
CA ALA A 212 4.73 4.87 -7.33
C ALA A 212 3.53 4.11 -6.76
N LEU A 213 3.46 2.78 -6.91
CA LEU A 213 2.43 1.97 -6.29
C LEU A 213 2.45 2.14 -4.76
N ILE A 214 3.62 2.05 -4.13
CA ILE A 214 3.77 2.20 -2.67
C ILE A 214 3.41 3.62 -2.24
N LYS A 215 3.96 4.64 -2.89
CA LYS A 215 3.62 6.05 -2.64
C LYS A 215 2.12 6.29 -2.78
N ASN A 216 1.50 5.72 -3.79
CA ASN A 216 0.07 5.87 -4.03
C ASN A 216 -0.77 5.09 -2.99
N ALA A 217 -0.35 3.91 -2.55
CA ALA A 217 -1.01 3.20 -1.46
C ALA A 217 -0.86 3.92 -0.11
N ILE A 218 0.31 4.54 0.13
CA ILE A 218 0.55 5.46 1.25
C ILE A 218 -0.39 6.66 1.13
N GLU A 219 -0.55 7.26 -0.05
CA GLU A 219 -1.45 8.39 -0.29
C GLU A 219 -2.93 8.00 -0.14
N CYS A 220 -3.37 6.80 -0.55
CA CYS A 220 -4.71 6.28 -0.28
C CYS A 220 -4.98 6.14 1.23
N CYS A 221 -3.97 5.73 2.01
CA CYS A 221 -4.08 5.67 3.48
C CYS A 221 -4.24 7.06 4.12
N VAL A 222 -3.65 8.11 3.54
CA VAL A 222 -3.76 9.50 4.01
C VAL A 222 -5.04 10.18 3.50
N SER A 223 -5.52 9.81 2.30
CA SER A 223 -6.69 10.43 1.64
C SER A 223 -8.05 10.05 2.25
N LEU A 224 -8.09 9.54 3.48
CA LEU A 224 -9.32 9.22 4.22
C LEU A 224 -10.00 10.47 4.85
N ASP A 225 -9.46 11.67 4.59
CA ASP A 225 -9.98 12.97 5.03
C ASP A 225 -11.20 13.51 4.27
#